data_AF-A0A2N0TI37-F1
#
_entry.id   AF-A0A2N0TI37-F1
#
_cell.length_a   1.000
_cell.length_b   1.000
_cell.length_c   1.000
_cell.angle_alpha   90.00
_cell.angle_beta   90.00
_cell.angle_gamma   90.00
#
_symmetry.space_group_name_H-M   'P 1'
#
loop_
_entity.id
_entity.type
_entity.pdbx_description
1 polymer ?
#
loop_
_entity_poly.entity_id
_entity_poly.type
_entity_poly.pdbx_seq_one_letter_code
_entity_poly.pdbx_strand_id
1 'polypeptide(L)'
;MADSPQFTTRQQVISDDRNGEWHSFAERYGNEAFIKRIRIKYLRAFGAVASPFNAYLSLIGLETLPQRVSQQVASAQRIAEHLNRAAHVMKVNYSGLGYTPQYELVGKYFPRGVGQILSFLVDGSADNAHRIIDGATVFSYVPNIGDARSLIVGPARITHREVPLDARIAAGVSDNLIRLSIGLENVDDLIADLDQAIANAY
;
A
#
# COMPACT_ATOMS: atom_id res chain seq x y z
N MET A 1 4.92 3.21 -28.61
CA MET A 1 3.89 2.22 -29.01
C MET A 1 3.96 1.86 -30.50
N ALA A 2 4.32 2.80 -31.38
CA ALA A 2 4.37 2.59 -32.84
C ALA A 2 5.24 1.40 -33.31
N ASP A 3 6.27 1.00 -32.55
CA ASP A 3 7.20 -0.06 -32.99
C ASP A 3 7.04 -1.38 -32.24
N SER A 4 6.00 -1.55 -31.42
CA SER A 4 5.79 -2.79 -30.67
C SER A 4 4.96 -3.78 -31.48
N PRO A 5 5.52 -4.94 -31.90
CA PRO A 5 4.80 -5.92 -32.73
C PRO A 5 3.50 -6.40 -32.08
N GLN A 6 3.45 -6.36 -30.75
CA GLN A 6 2.29 -6.68 -29.94
C GLN A 6 1.04 -5.81 -30.25
N PHE A 7 1.25 -4.58 -30.72
CA PHE A 7 0.18 -3.63 -31.05
C PHE A 7 0.03 -3.39 -32.55
N THR A 8 1.11 -3.54 -33.32
CA THR A 8 1.15 -3.23 -34.76
C THR A 8 0.98 -4.44 -35.68
N THR A 9 1.16 -5.66 -35.17
CA THR A 9 0.86 -6.87 -35.95
C THR A 9 -0.65 -6.99 -36.14
N ARG A 10 -1.07 -7.07 -37.41
CA ARG A 10 -2.44 -7.42 -37.78
C ARG A 10 -2.73 -8.84 -37.31
N GLN A 11 -3.80 -9.00 -36.55
CA GLN A 11 -4.13 -10.27 -35.93
C GLN A 11 -5.63 -10.41 -35.81
N GLN A 12 -6.11 -11.65 -35.82
CA GLN A 12 -7.51 -11.92 -35.58
C GLN A 12 -7.86 -11.56 -34.13
N VAL A 13 -8.80 -10.64 -33.98
CA VAL A 13 -9.54 -10.41 -32.73
C VAL A 13 -10.96 -10.90 -32.93
N ILE A 14 -11.54 -11.49 -31.89
CA ILE A 14 -12.79 -12.26 -31.99
C ILE A 14 -14.01 -11.39 -32.38
N SER A 15 -13.87 -10.06 -32.40
CA SER A 15 -14.88 -9.15 -32.98
C SER A 15 -14.90 -9.11 -34.51
N ASP A 16 -13.90 -9.66 -35.19
CA ASP A 16 -13.63 -9.43 -36.62
C ASP A 16 -13.81 -10.68 -37.50
N ASP A 17 -14.18 -11.80 -36.89
CA ASP A 17 -14.41 -13.08 -37.56
C ASP A 17 -15.50 -13.02 -38.63
N ARG A 18 -16.45 -12.08 -38.53
CA ARG A 18 -17.59 -11.95 -39.45
C ARG A 18 -17.27 -11.25 -40.78
N ASN A 19 -16.24 -10.40 -40.84
CA ASN A 19 -16.00 -9.51 -41.98
C ASN A 19 -14.69 -9.82 -42.74
N GLY A 20 -13.85 -10.73 -42.24
CA GLY A 20 -12.62 -11.13 -42.92
C GLY A 20 -11.51 -10.07 -42.93
N GLU A 21 -11.67 -8.95 -42.23
CA GLU A 21 -10.65 -7.89 -42.14
C GLU A 21 -9.80 -8.04 -40.89
N TRP A 22 -8.47 -7.99 -41.06
CA TRP A 22 -7.51 -8.11 -39.96
C TRP A 22 -6.89 -6.76 -39.68
N HIS A 23 -7.15 -6.25 -38.48
CA HIS A 23 -6.61 -4.99 -38.01
C HIS A 23 -5.54 -5.22 -36.95
N SER A 24 -4.58 -4.31 -36.86
CA SER A 24 -3.74 -4.24 -35.66
C SER A 24 -4.47 -3.50 -34.54
N PHE A 25 -4.07 -3.69 -33.28
CA PHE A 25 -4.67 -2.94 -32.17
C PHE A 25 -4.37 -1.44 -32.28
N ALA A 26 -3.19 -1.08 -32.77
CA ALA A 26 -2.80 0.30 -33.01
C ALA A 26 -3.67 0.95 -34.10
N GLU A 27 -3.87 0.26 -35.21
CA GLU A 27 -4.71 0.70 -36.34
C GLU A 27 -6.16 0.89 -35.92
N ARG A 28 -6.72 -0.07 -35.15
CA ARG A 28 -8.14 -0.05 -34.79
C ARG A 28 -8.49 0.86 -33.62
N TYR A 29 -7.62 0.96 -32.62
CA TYR A 29 -7.95 1.61 -31.34
C TYR A 29 -7.05 2.80 -31.01
N GLY A 30 -6.04 3.10 -31.83
CA GLY A 30 -5.15 4.25 -31.64
C GLY A 30 -4.56 4.32 -30.23
N ASN A 31 -4.80 5.43 -29.54
CA ASN A 31 -4.31 5.66 -28.18
C ASN A 31 -4.89 4.69 -27.12
N GLU A 32 -6.02 4.03 -27.41
CA GLU A 32 -6.62 3.02 -26.53
C GLU A 32 -6.09 1.61 -26.78
N ALA A 33 -5.19 1.41 -27.75
CA ALA A 33 -4.68 0.10 -28.14
C ALA A 33 -4.19 -0.73 -26.93
N PHE A 34 -3.52 -0.09 -25.97
CA PHE A 34 -3.05 -0.73 -24.75
C PHE A 34 -4.19 -1.34 -23.92
N ILE A 35 -5.16 -0.52 -23.50
CA ILE A 35 -6.26 -0.97 -22.63
C ILE A 35 -7.21 -1.92 -23.36
N LYS A 36 -7.46 -1.70 -24.65
CA LYS A 36 -8.30 -2.60 -25.47
C LYS A 36 -7.67 -3.97 -25.60
N ARG A 37 -6.35 -4.05 -25.80
CA ARG A 37 -5.64 -5.33 -25.86
C ARG A 37 -5.67 -6.07 -24.52
N ILE A 38 -5.52 -5.37 -23.40
CA ILE A 38 -5.71 -5.96 -22.06
C ILE A 38 -7.11 -6.55 -21.93
N ARG A 39 -8.16 -5.80 -22.27
CA ARG A 39 -9.54 -6.25 -22.09
C ARG A 39 -9.93 -7.39 -23.06
N ILE A 40 -9.59 -7.26 -24.33
CA ILE A 40 -10.04 -8.17 -25.39
C ILE A 40 -9.23 -9.47 -25.41
N LYS A 41 -7.91 -9.40 -25.17
CA LYS A 41 -7.05 -10.59 -25.15
C LYS A 41 -6.85 -11.13 -23.74
N TYR A 42 -6.19 -10.38 -22.87
CA TYR A 42 -5.67 -10.93 -21.62
C TYR A 42 -6.78 -11.18 -20.58
N LEU A 43 -7.64 -10.20 -20.33
CA LEU A 43 -8.75 -10.34 -19.38
C LEU A 43 -9.71 -11.45 -19.81
N ARG A 44 -9.99 -11.53 -21.13
CA ARG A 44 -10.80 -12.62 -21.69
C ARG A 44 -10.12 -13.98 -21.53
N ALA A 45 -8.83 -14.09 -21.83
CA ALA A 45 -8.11 -15.35 -21.79
C ALA A 45 -7.87 -15.86 -20.37
N PHE A 46 -7.55 -14.97 -19.43
CA PHE A 46 -7.29 -15.32 -18.03
C PHE A 46 -8.55 -15.35 -17.16
N GLY A 47 -9.63 -14.70 -17.59
CA GLY A 47 -10.91 -14.71 -16.87
C GLY A 47 -10.90 -13.97 -15.53
N ALA A 48 -9.88 -13.15 -15.25
CA ALA A 48 -9.72 -12.41 -13.99
C ALA A 48 -10.66 -11.18 -13.91
N VAL A 49 -11.96 -11.40 -14.06
CA VAL A 49 -13.01 -10.37 -14.06
C VAL A 49 -13.52 -10.09 -12.65
N ALA A 50 -13.82 -8.83 -12.37
CA ALA A 50 -14.45 -8.44 -11.10
C ALA A 50 -15.93 -8.85 -11.07
N SER A 51 -16.39 -9.38 -9.94
CA SER A 51 -17.82 -9.60 -9.68
C SER A 51 -18.58 -8.27 -9.70
N PRO A 52 -19.80 -8.21 -10.26
CA PRO A 52 -20.65 -7.02 -10.21
C PRO A 52 -20.90 -6.51 -8.79
N PHE A 53 -21.03 -7.43 -7.82
CA PHE A 53 -21.23 -7.06 -6.42
C PHE A 53 -19.98 -6.39 -5.82
N ASN A 54 -18.78 -6.91 -6.12
CA ASN A 54 -17.53 -6.29 -5.67
C ASN A 54 -17.31 -4.92 -6.32
N ALA A 55 -17.72 -4.76 -7.59
CA ALA A 55 -17.69 -3.47 -8.27
C ALA A 55 -18.62 -2.47 -7.58
N TYR A 56 -19.83 -2.89 -7.20
CA TYR A 56 -20.76 -2.06 -6.42
C TYR A 56 -20.16 -1.64 -5.07
N LEU A 57 -19.61 -2.57 -4.29
CA LEU A 57 -18.94 -2.25 -3.02
C LEU A 57 -17.77 -1.26 -3.20
N SER A 58 -17.01 -1.41 -4.28
CA SER A 58 -15.91 -0.49 -4.62
C SER A 58 -16.44 0.91 -4.93
N LEU A 59 -17.54 1.03 -5.68
CA LEU A 59 -18.18 2.31 -5.99
C LEU A 59 -18.65 3.02 -4.71
N ILE A 60 -19.31 2.31 -3.80
CA ILE A 60 -19.70 2.85 -2.49
C ILE A 60 -18.46 3.34 -1.71
N GLY A 61 -17.38 2.56 -1.71
CA GLY A 61 -16.12 2.97 -1.10
C GLY A 61 -15.54 4.27 -1.70
N LEU A 62 -15.67 4.47 -3.01
CA LEU A 62 -15.12 5.66 -3.70
C LEU A 62 -15.81 6.96 -3.29
N GLU A 63 -17.09 6.93 -2.90
CA GLU A 63 -17.86 8.12 -2.52
C GLU A 63 -17.21 8.91 -1.37
N THR A 64 -16.55 8.20 -0.44
CA THR A 64 -15.89 8.79 0.75
C THR A 64 -14.37 8.81 0.66
N LEU A 65 -13.79 8.44 -0.49
CA LEU A 65 -12.34 8.34 -0.67
C LEU A 65 -11.58 9.62 -0.26
N PRO A 66 -12.00 10.84 -0.67
CA PRO A 66 -11.28 12.06 -0.32
C PRO A 66 -11.22 12.29 1.20
N GLN A 67 -12.32 12.06 1.91
CA GLN A 67 -12.42 12.26 3.36
C GLN A 67 -11.56 11.23 4.09
N ARG A 68 -11.66 9.95 3.70
CA ARG A 68 -10.88 8.87 4.33
C ARG A 68 -9.39 9.09 4.15
N VAL A 69 -8.93 9.35 2.92
CA VAL A 69 -7.51 9.56 2.63
C VAL A 69 -6.99 10.82 3.34
N SER A 70 -7.75 11.92 3.35
CA SER A 70 -7.33 13.14 4.04
C SER A 70 -7.13 12.93 5.54
N GLN A 71 -8.06 12.23 6.21
CA GLN A 71 -7.95 11.93 7.63
C GLN A 71 -6.78 10.98 7.91
N GLN A 72 -6.68 9.89 7.15
CA GLN A 72 -5.61 8.89 7.33
C GLN A 72 -4.22 9.48 7.13
N VAL A 73 -4.04 10.37 6.15
CA VAL A 73 -2.78 11.10 5.92
C VAL A 73 -2.45 12.02 7.08
N ALA A 74 -3.42 12.81 7.56
CA ALA A 74 -3.20 13.72 8.69
C ALA A 74 -2.86 12.96 9.99
N SER A 75 -3.57 11.86 10.27
CA SER A 75 -3.30 11.01 11.43
C SER A 75 -1.93 10.33 11.33
N ALA A 76 -1.56 9.81 10.16
CA ALA A 76 -0.26 9.18 9.95
C ALA A 76 0.91 10.15 10.12
N GLN A 77 0.77 11.41 9.67
CA GLN A 77 1.77 12.45 9.92
C GLN A 77 1.96 12.69 11.42
N ARG A 78 0.86 12.89 12.17
CA ARG A 78 0.90 13.12 13.63
C ARG A 78 1.51 11.94 14.38
N ILE A 79 1.13 10.71 14.03
CA ILE A 79 1.68 9.48 14.63
C ILE A 79 3.17 9.34 14.30
N ALA A 80 3.59 9.59 13.06
CA ALA A 80 4.99 9.53 12.66
C ALA A 80 5.84 10.56 13.42
N GLU A 81 5.35 11.80 13.57
CA GLU A 81 6.02 12.85 14.34
C GLU A 81 6.13 12.51 15.83
N HIS A 82 5.08 11.89 16.39
CA HIS A 82 5.06 11.41 17.77
C HIS A 82 6.07 10.30 18.00
N LEU A 83 5.99 9.23 17.22
CA LEU A 83 6.90 8.08 17.31
C LEU A 83 8.37 8.49 17.10
N ASN A 84 8.64 9.51 16.29
CA ASN A 84 10.00 10.02 16.09
C ASN A 84 10.61 10.67 17.34
N ARG A 85 9.81 10.91 18.38
CA ARG A 85 10.25 11.44 19.68
C ARG A 85 9.99 10.45 20.82
N ALA A 86 9.37 9.30 20.54
CA ALA A 86 9.02 8.32 21.55
C ALA A 86 10.26 7.58 22.06
N ALA A 87 10.26 7.24 23.35
CA ALA A 87 11.25 6.34 23.91
C ALA A 87 11.18 4.98 23.20
N HIS A 88 12.31 4.30 23.13
CA HIS A 88 12.45 2.99 22.49
C HIS A 88 12.21 2.93 20.97
N VAL A 89 11.87 4.05 20.31
CA VAL A 89 11.77 4.12 18.85
C VAL A 89 13.07 4.67 18.27
N MET A 90 13.83 3.81 17.57
CA MET A 90 15.12 4.17 16.98
C MET A 90 14.98 4.97 15.69
N LYS A 91 13.95 4.66 14.90
CA LYS A 91 13.77 5.22 13.57
C LYS A 91 12.32 5.11 13.14
N VAL A 92 11.81 6.18 12.53
CA VAL A 92 10.52 6.16 11.82
C VAL A 92 10.78 6.27 10.32
N ASN A 93 10.27 5.31 9.56
CA ASN A 93 10.27 5.35 8.09
C ASN A 93 8.91 5.90 7.62
N TYR A 94 8.85 7.23 7.49
CA TYR A 94 7.72 7.93 6.89
C TYR A 94 8.22 9.11 6.06
N SER A 95 7.93 9.11 4.76
CA SER A 95 8.46 10.11 3.82
C SER A 95 7.99 11.54 4.11
N GLY A 96 6.91 11.70 4.89
CA GLY A 96 6.38 13.00 5.33
C GLY A 96 7.18 13.65 6.46
N LEU A 97 8.15 12.94 7.04
CA LEU A 97 9.10 13.52 7.98
C LEU A 97 10.09 14.37 7.17
N GLY A 98 10.08 15.69 7.36
CA GLY A 98 10.74 16.68 6.50
C GLY A 98 12.27 16.62 6.38
N TYR A 99 12.91 15.56 6.85
CA TYR A 99 14.35 15.33 6.84
C TYR A 99 14.73 14.04 6.07
N THR A 100 13.84 13.55 5.19
CA THR A 100 14.12 12.36 4.37
C THR A 100 14.87 12.71 3.08
N PRO A 101 15.71 11.81 2.54
CA PRO A 101 16.35 12.01 1.24
C PRO A 101 15.36 12.28 0.09
N GLN A 102 14.10 11.91 0.26
CA GLN A 102 13.02 12.10 -0.70
C GLN A 102 12.23 13.39 -0.49
N TYR A 103 12.62 14.28 0.42
CA TYR A 103 11.85 15.48 0.79
C TYR A 103 11.41 16.32 -0.43
N GLU A 104 12.33 16.59 -1.36
CA GLU A 104 11.99 17.35 -2.59
C GLU A 104 10.99 16.60 -3.49
N LEU A 105 11.14 15.28 -3.60
CA LEU A 105 10.22 14.44 -4.38
C LEU A 105 8.84 14.37 -3.72
N VAL A 106 8.79 14.34 -2.39
CA VAL A 106 7.55 14.39 -1.62
C VAL A 106 6.83 15.72 -1.88
N GLY A 107 7.53 16.85 -1.80
CA GLY A 107 6.95 18.16 -2.12
C GLY A 107 6.41 18.23 -3.55
N LYS A 108 7.10 17.61 -4.52
CA LYS A 108 6.70 17.58 -5.94
C LYS A 108 5.50 16.66 -6.21
N TYR A 109 5.51 15.43 -5.69
CA TYR A 109 4.56 14.39 -6.08
C TYR A 109 3.41 14.18 -5.08
N PHE A 110 3.59 14.60 -3.83
CA PHE A 110 2.64 14.41 -2.74
C PHE A 110 2.32 15.72 -2.01
N PRO A 111 1.88 16.78 -2.72
CA PRO A 111 1.60 18.09 -2.11
C PRO A 111 0.45 18.08 -1.07
N ARG A 112 -0.30 16.98 -1.00
CA ARG A 112 -1.39 16.75 -0.04
C ARG A 112 -1.06 15.66 1.00
N GLY A 113 0.23 15.30 1.13
CA GLY A 113 0.74 14.27 2.04
C GLY A 113 0.96 12.90 1.40
N VAL A 114 1.78 12.07 2.06
CA VAL A 114 2.45 10.88 1.47
C VAL A 114 1.71 9.55 1.70
N GLY A 115 0.48 9.59 2.20
CA GLY A 115 -0.30 8.41 2.54
C GLY A 115 -0.25 8.03 4.01
N GLN A 116 -0.87 6.90 4.33
CA GLN A 116 -1.21 6.44 5.68
C GLN A 116 -0.37 5.28 6.20
N ILE A 117 0.66 4.90 5.45
CA ILE A 117 1.53 3.78 5.78
C ILE A 117 2.84 4.33 6.32
N LEU A 118 3.24 3.86 7.49
CA LEU A 118 4.56 4.10 8.05
C LEU A 118 5.10 2.81 8.67
N SER A 119 6.39 2.80 8.95
CA SER A 119 6.99 1.78 9.81
C SER A 119 7.96 2.41 10.79
N PHE A 120 8.27 1.72 11.87
CA PHE A 120 9.26 2.17 12.84
C PHE A 120 10.06 0.99 13.37
N LEU A 121 11.31 1.28 13.76
CA LEU A 121 12.25 0.37 14.38
C LEU A 121 12.32 0.67 15.87
N VAL A 122 12.38 -0.36 16.70
CA VAL A 122 12.49 -0.22 18.15
C VAL A 122 13.84 -0.71 18.70
N ASP A 123 14.33 -0.12 19.79
CA ASP A 123 15.64 -0.42 20.41
C ASP A 123 15.62 -1.70 21.26
N GLY A 124 15.19 -2.80 20.65
CA GLY A 124 15.06 -4.07 21.32
C GLY A 124 15.17 -5.26 20.38
N SER A 125 14.89 -6.43 20.95
CA SER A 125 14.86 -7.69 20.22
C SER A 125 13.56 -7.85 19.43
N ALA A 126 13.48 -8.93 18.64
CA ALA A 126 12.24 -9.36 18.03
C ALA A 126 11.10 -9.53 19.07
N ASP A 127 11.44 -9.95 20.29
CA ASP A 127 10.45 -10.16 21.36
C ASP A 127 9.84 -8.86 21.85
N ASN A 128 10.61 -7.75 21.89
CA ASN A 128 10.05 -6.44 22.21
C ASN A 128 9.04 -6.02 21.14
N ALA A 129 9.38 -6.19 19.86
CA ALA A 129 8.45 -5.88 18.77
C ALA A 129 7.16 -6.73 18.84
N HIS A 130 7.25 -8.01 19.20
CA HIS A 130 6.05 -8.84 19.40
C HIS A 130 5.21 -8.36 20.57
N ARG A 131 5.84 -8.03 21.71
CA ARG A 131 5.12 -7.53 22.89
C ARG A 131 4.39 -6.23 22.59
N ILE A 132 4.95 -5.34 21.75
CA ILE A 132 4.24 -4.14 21.29
C ILE A 132 3.03 -4.51 20.45
N ILE A 133 3.20 -5.43 19.48
CA ILE A 133 2.11 -5.85 18.59
C ILE A 133 0.97 -6.50 19.39
N ASP A 134 1.30 -7.40 20.32
CA ASP A 134 0.33 -8.11 21.17
C ASP A 134 -0.30 -7.20 22.23
N GLY A 135 0.43 -6.14 22.63
CA GLY A 135 -0.02 -5.17 23.62
C GLY A 135 -0.96 -4.10 23.06
N ALA A 136 -0.96 -3.85 21.75
CA ALA A 136 -1.87 -2.91 21.12
C ALA A 136 -3.31 -3.42 21.15
N THR A 137 -4.24 -2.57 21.59
CA THR A 137 -5.64 -2.93 21.84
C THR A 137 -6.62 -2.29 20.87
N VAL A 138 -6.22 -1.20 20.21
CA VAL A 138 -7.00 -0.52 19.17
C VAL A 138 -6.58 -1.03 17.78
N PHE A 139 -5.28 -1.21 17.55
CA PHE A 139 -4.77 -1.71 16.28
C PHE A 139 -5.13 -3.19 16.07
N SER A 140 -5.60 -3.53 14.87
CA SER A 140 -5.84 -4.93 14.49
C SER A 140 -4.58 -5.57 13.89
N TYR A 141 -4.20 -6.75 14.37
CA TYR A 141 -3.07 -7.52 13.82
C TYR A 141 -3.43 -8.20 12.50
N VAL A 142 -3.27 -7.48 11.38
CA VAL A 142 -3.63 -7.96 10.02
C VAL A 142 -2.62 -7.45 8.98
N PRO A 143 -2.15 -8.27 8.03
CA PRO A 143 -1.17 -7.84 7.02
C PRO A 143 -1.71 -6.91 5.92
N ASN A 144 -3.04 -6.68 5.87
CA ASN A 144 -3.67 -5.80 4.89
C ASN A 144 -3.24 -4.33 5.09
N ILE A 145 -3.59 -3.46 4.14
CA ILE A 145 -3.41 -2.01 4.24
C ILE A 145 -4.64 -1.26 3.70
N GLY A 146 -4.86 -0.03 4.17
CA GLY A 146 -5.88 0.88 3.63
C GLY A 146 -7.31 0.61 4.08
N ASP A 147 -7.50 -0.17 5.15
CA ASP A 147 -8.78 -0.32 5.83
C ASP A 147 -9.17 0.98 6.57
N ALA A 148 -10.45 1.11 6.93
CA ALA A 148 -10.92 2.14 7.85
C ALA A 148 -10.41 1.93 9.28
N ARG A 149 -10.03 0.69 9.63
CA ARG A 149 -9.38 0.34 10.90
C ARG A 149 -7.87 0.48 10.81
N SER A 150 -7.27 0.88 11.91
CA SER A 150 -5.82 0.91 12.08
C SER A 150 -5.26 -0.49 12.24
N LEU A 151 -4.19 -0.80 11.51
CA LEU A 151 -3.60 -2.13 11.43
C LEU A 151 -2.13 -2.09 11.80
N ILE A 152 -1.69 -3.11 12.53
CA ILE A 152 -0.30 -3.28 12.97
C ILE A 152 0.21 -4.65 12.51
N VAL A 153 1.46 -4.74 12.08
CA VAL A 153 2.10 -6.03 11.76
C VAL A 153 3.62 -5.96 11.94
N GLY A 154 4.22 -7.09 12.30
CA GLY A 154 5.67 -7.32 12.18
C GLY A 154 5.99 -7.96 10.83
N PRO A 155 6.53 -7.22 9.84
CA PRO A 155 6.69 -7.75 8.48
C PRO A 155 7.58 -8.99 8.40
N ALA A 156 8.63 -9.03 9.24
CA ALA A 156 9.56 -10.15 9.34
C ALA A 156 8.87 -11.50 9.62
N ARG A 157 7.79 -11.52 10.41
CA ARG A 157 7.08 -12.76 10.79
C ARG A 157 5.85 -13.08 9.96
N ILE A 158 5.34 -12.11 9.22
CA ILE A 158 4.11 -12.28 8.45
C ILE A 158 4.39 -12.22 6.96
N THR A 159 4.58 -11.03 6.42
CA THR A 159 4.63 -10.83 4.97
C THR A 159 5.96 -11.25 4.35
N HIS A 160 7.04 -11.30 5.15
CA HIS A 160 8.39 -11.61 4.69
C HIS A 160 8.97 -12.87 5.33
N ARG A 161 8.17 -13.67 6.06
CA ARG A 161 8.67 -14.82 6.82
C ARG A 161 9.41 -15.88 5.97
N GLU A 162 9.09 -15.95 4.68
CA GLU A 162 9.68 -16.88 3.72
C GLU A 162 10.89 -16.26 2.95
N VAL A 163 11.21 -14.99 3.21
CA VAL A 163 12.37 -14.31 2.61
C VAL A 163 13.62 -14.59 3.46
N PRO A 164 14.73 -15.03 2.84
CA PRO A 164 16.00 -15.24 3.54
C PRO A 164 16.43 -14.03 4.37
N LEU A 165 17.06 -14.28 5.53
CA LEU A 165 17.41 -13.22 6.49
C LEU A 165 18.30 -12.13 5.88
N ASP A 166 19.33 -12.52 5.15
CA ASP A 166 20.26 -11.63 4.46
C ASP A 166 19.52 -10.71 3.47
N ALA A 167 18.62 -11.27 2.66
CA ALA A 167 17.79 -10.51 1.73
C ALA A 167 16.79 -9.58 2.44
N ARG A 168 16.18 -10.02 3.54
CA ARG A 168 15.29 -9.19 4.37
C ARG A 168 16.02 -7.98 4.95
N ILE A 169 17.18 -8.21 5.56
CA ILE A 169 18.00 -7.15 6.15
C ILE A 169 18.47 -6.17 5.07
N ALA A 170 18.90 -6.66 3.91
CA ALA A 170 19.27 -5.82 2.77
C ALA A 170 18.08 -4.96 2.27
N ALA A 171 16.85 -5.48 2.35
CA ALA A 171 15.63 -4.75 2.04
C ALA A 171 15.12 -3.83 3.18
N GLY A 172 15.85 -3.75 4.30
CA GLY A 172 15.48 -2.94 5.47
C GLY A 172 14.39 -3.56 6.36
N VAL A 173 14.16 -4.87 6.26
CA VAL A 173 13.18 -5.61 7.05
C VAL A 173 13.89 -6.40 8.15
N SER A 174 14.11 -5.76 9.29
CA SER A 174 14.64 -6.40 10.50
C SER A 174 13.52 -6.98 11.37
N ASP A 175 13.88 -7.85 12.31
CA ASP A 175 12.92 -8.52 13.18
C ASP A 175 12.27 -7.58 14.21
N ASN A 176 12.86 -6.41 14.44
CA ASN A 176 12.32 -5.33 15.30
C ASN A 176 11.60 -4.22 14.50
N LEU A 177 11.24 -4.47 13.23
CA LEU A 177 10.46 -3.56 12.41
C LEU A 177 8.96 -3.79 12.61
N ILE A 178 8.23 -2.72 12.91
CA ILE A 178 6.77 -2.70 12.98
C ILE A 178 6.22 -1.81 11.87
N ARG A 179 5.20 -2.28 11.14
CA ARG A 179 4.49 -1.50 10.12
C ARG A 179 3.09 -1.18 10.59
N LEU A 180 2.69 0.08 10.41
CA LEU A 180 1.34 0.57 10.66
C LEU A 180 0.64 0.92 9.36
N SER A 181 -0.66 0.63 9.29
CA SER A 181 -1.60 1.21 8.33
C SER A 181 -2.65 1.97 9.11
N ILE A 182 -2.62 3.31 9.03
CA ILE A 182 -3.47 4.16 9.86
C ILE A 182 -4.90 4.22 9.29
N GLY A 183 -5.88 4.01 10.16
CA GLY A 183 -7.31 4.05 9.91
C GLY A 183 -7.94 5.42 10.18
N LEU A 184 -9.21 5.41 10.56
CA LEU A 184 -10.07 6.59 10.75
C LEU A 184 -10.36 6.88 12.23
N GLU A 185 -9.76 6.15 13.15
CA GLU A 185 -9.91 6.37 14.58
C GLU A 185 -9.41 7.76 15.00
N ASN A 186 -9.76 8.16 16.23
CA ASN A 186 -9.14 9.34 16.82
C ASN A 186 -7.64 9.11 16.94
N VAL A 187 -6.85 10.03 16.40
CA VAL A 187 -5.40 9.93 16.39
C VAL A 187 -4.79 9.94 17.79
N ASP A 188 -5.43 10.61 18.76
CA ASP A 188 -4.96 10.65 20.13
C ASP A 188 -5.15 9.28 20.81
N ASP A 189 -6.22 8.56 20.50
CA ASP A 189 -6.44 7.18 20.98
C ASP A 189 -5.42 6.21 20.37
N LEU A 190 -5.09 6.37 19.08
CA LEU A 190 -4.05 5.57 18.42
C LEU A 190 -2.67 5.83 19.00
N ILE A 191 -2.34 7.09 19.30
CA ILE A 191 -1.08 7.45 19.95
C ILE A 191 -1.02 6.85 21.36
N ALA A 192 -2.09 6.98 22.15
CA ALA A 192 -2.16 6.42 23.49
C ALA A 192 -2.02 4.89 23.50
N ASP A 193 -2.63 4.20 22.52
CA ASP A 193 -2.50 2.75 22.39
C ASP A 193 -1.07 2.31 22.01
N LEU A 194 -0.39 3.07 21.15
CA LEU A 194 1.02 2.81 20.84
C LEU A 194 1.92 3.09 22.04
N ASP A 195 1.70 4.19 22.77
CA ASP A 195 2.50 4.57 23.94
C ASP A 195 2.39 3.52 25.04
N GLN A 196 1.18 3.05 25.36
CA GLN A 196 1.01 2.00 26.37
C GLN A 196 1.63 0.67 25.92
N ALA A 197 1.47 0.30 24.63
CA ALA A 197 2.01 -0.94 24.11
C ALA A 197 3.55 -0.94 24.10
N ILE A 198 4.16 0.20 23.76
CA ILE A 198 5.61 0.40 23.83
C ILE A 198 6.07 0.35 25.29
N ALA A 199 5.46 1.10 26.19
CA ALA A 199 5.86 1.13 27.59
C ALA A 199 5.78 -0.24 28.27
N ASN A 200 4.78 -1.06 27.95
CA ASN A 200 4.61 -2.40 28.52
C ASN A 200 5.53 -3.46 27.88
N ALA A 201 6.14 -3.17 26.74
CA ALA A 201 7.03 -4.08 26.02
C ALA A 201 8.50 -3.98 26.48
N TYR A 202 8.84 -2.93 27.22
CA TYR A 202 10.17 -2.66 27.79
C TYR A 202 10.13 -2.71 29.31
#